data_AF-A0AAJ1PQ92-F1
#
_entry.id   AF-A0AAJ1PQ92-F1
#
_cell.length_a   1.000
_cell.length_b   1.000
_cell.length_c   1.000
_cell.angle_alpha   90.00
_cell.angle_beta   90.00
_cell.angle_gamma   90.00
#
_symmetry.space_group_name_H-M   'P 1'
#
loop_
_entity.id
_entity.type
_entity.pdbx_description
1 polymer ?
#
loop_
_entity_poly.entity_id
_entity_poly.type
_entity_poly.pdbx_seq_one_letter_code
_entity_poly.pdbx_strand_id
1 'polypeptide(L)' 'MEEEQLILVFDLSGDNWTVRKKIWRELQESGSKLAYRSHWTLPLNERNVIEFKRICEEIRKFGGKAEVIKGVKVV' A
#
# COMPACT_ATOMS: atom_id res chain seq x y z
N MET A 1 17.54 -15.56 7.79
CA MET A 1 17.27 -14.15 8.13
C MET A 1 15.82 -13.90 7.79
N GLU A 2 15.08 -13.33 8.72
CA GLU A 2 13.69 -12.91 8.50
C GLU A 2 13.67 -11.76 7.48
N GLU A 3 12.82 -11.86 6.44
CA GLU A 3 12.70 -10.80 5.43
C GLU A 3 11.76 -9.69 5.94
N GLU A 4 12.31 -8.49 6.14
CA GLU A 4 11.54 -7.30 6.50
C GLU A 4 10.77 -6.74 5.30
N GLN A 5 9.51 -6.40 5.52
CA GLN A 5 8.58 -5.92 4.50
C GLN A 5 7.76 -4.74 5.01
N LEU A 6 7.34 -3.91 4.08
CA LEU A 6 6.31 -2.89 4.27
C LEU A 6 4.97 -3.47 3.89
N ILE A 7 3.95 -3.16 4.67
CA ILE A 7 2.57 -3.56 4.44
C ILE A 7 1.75 -2.27 4.37
N LEU A 8 1.20 -1.95 3.21
CA LEU A 8 0.18 -0.94 3.03
C LEU A 8 -1.18 -1.57 3.27
N VAL A 9 -1.95 -1.01 4.18
CA VAL A 9 -3.35 -1.39 4.42
C VAL A 9 -4.21 -0.15 4.23
N PHE A 10 -5.29 -0.28 3.46
CA PHE A 10 -6.18 0.86 3.24
C PHE A 10 -7.65 0.50 3.04
N ASP A 11 -8.48 1.50 3.27
CA ASP A 11 -9.89 1.52 2.92
C ASP A 11 -10.25 2.86 2.27
N LEU A 12 -11.14 2.82 1.29
CA LEU A 12 -11.54 3.99 0.50
C LEU A 12 -13.02 3.81 0.10
N SER A 13 -13.89 4.81 0.24
CA SER A 13 -15.31 4.60 -0.06
C SER A 13 -15.55 4.13 -1.52
N GLY A 14 -16.67 3.42 -1.74
CA GLY A 14 -17.02 2.88 -3.07
C GLY A 14 -17.23 3.95 -4.13
N ASP A 15 -17.63 5.14 -3.72
CA ASP A 15 -17.86 6.31 -4.59
C ASP A 15 -16.56 6.82 -5.23
N ASN A 16 -15.41 6.48 -4.65
CA ASN A 16 -14.08 6.83 -5.14
C ASN A 16 -13.49 5.78 -6.12
N TRP A 17 -14.32 5.20 -6.99
CA TRP A 17 -13.90 4.07 -7.85
C TRP A 17 -12.71 4.41 -8.77
N THR A 18 -12.69 5.62 -9.33
CA THR A 18 -11.61 6.08 -10.23
C THR A 18 -10.29 6.14 -9.49
N VAL A 19 -10.30 6.67 -8.26
CA VAL A 19 -9.14 6.76 -7.37
C VAL A 19 -8.67 5.37 -6.97
N ARG A 20 -9.60 4.46 -6.60
CA ARG A 20 -9.27 3.06 -6.33
C ARG A 20 -8.54 2.40 -7.51
N LYS A 21 -9.03 2.58 -8.75
CA LYS A 21 -8.35 2.00 -9.94
C LYS A 21 -6.98 2.63 -10.18
N LYS A 22 -6.83 3.93 -9.96
CA LYS A 22 -5.53 4.61 -10.07
C LYS A 22 -4.51 4.03 -9.08
N ILE A 23 -4.86 3.99 -7.79
CA ILE A 23 -4.00 3.42 -6.73
C ILE A 23 -3.64 1.97 -7.05
N TRP A 24 -4.61 1.17 -7.50
CA TRP A 24 -4.37 -0.23 -7.86
C TRP A 24 -3.30 -0.38 -8.96
N ARG A 25 -3.36 0.48 -9.98
CA ARG A 25 -2.35 0.49 -11.05
C ARG A 25 -0.97 0.90 -10.54
N GLU A 26 -0.88 1.95 -9.73
CA GLU A 26 0.38 2.38 -9.11
C GLU A 26 1.01 1.27 -8.24
N LEU A 27 0.19 0.53 -7.50
CA LEU A 27 0.65 -0.61 -6.70
C LEU A 27 1.16 -1.76 -7.58
N GLN A 28 0.51 -2.04 -8.72
CA GLN A 28 1.00 -3.04 -9.66
C GLN A 28 2.31 -2.61 -10.34
N GLU A 29 2.39 -1.34 -10.76
CA GLU A 29 3.56 -0.79 -11.45
C GLU A 29 4.79 -0.66 -10.53
N SER A 30 4.58 -0.46 -9.23
CA SER A 30 5.65 -0.44 -8.21
C SER A 30 6.21 -1.83 -7.86
N GLY A 31 5.63 -2.90 -8.41
CA GLY A 31 6.00 -4.28 -8.07
C GLY A 31 5.46 -4.74 -6.71
N SER A 32 4.46 -4.03 -6.15
CA SER A 32 3.82 -4.42 -4.90
C SER A 32 3.09 -5.75 -5.07
N LYS A 33 3.15 -6.60 -4.05
CA LYS A 33 2.44 -7.87 -4.04
C LYS A 33 1.13 -7.73 -3.27
N LEU A 34 0.04 -8.17 -3.87
CA LEU A 34 -1.24 -8.24 -3.18
C LEU A 34 -1.23 -9.41 -2.19
N ALA A 35 -1.29 -9.11 -0.89
CA ALA A 35 -1.36 -10.11 0.16
C ALA A 35 -2.81 -10.49 0.48
N TYR A 36 -3.72 -9.51 0.62
CA TYR A 36 -5.13 -9.75 0.93
C TYR A 36 -6.01 -8.52 0.69
N ARG A 37 -6.99 -8.57 -0.22
CA ARG A 37 -7.94 -7.48 -0.55
C ARG A 37 -7.28 -6.09 -0.75
N SER A 38 -7.06 -5.35 0.34
CA SER A 38 -6.42 -4.02 0.36
C SER A 38 -5.05 -4.02 1.05
N HIS A 39 -4.45 -5.18 1.27
CA HIS A 39 -3.13 -5.35 1.87
C HIS A 39 -2.12 -5.58 0.76
N TRP A 40 -1.15 -4.67 0.66
CA TRP A 40 -0.11 -4.68 -0.36
C TRP A 40 1.26 -4.66 0.29
N THR A 41 2.19 -5.43 -0.25
CA THR A 41 3.53 -5.57 0.34
C THR A 41 4.64 -5.21 -0.61
N LEU A 42 5.70 -4.63 -0.04
CA LEU A 42 6.96 -4.32 -0.70
C LEU A 42 8.13 -4.65 0.24
N PRO A 43 9.33 -4.98 -0.29
CA PRO A 43 10.53 -5.09 0.54
C PRO A 43 10.80 -3.78 1.28
N LEU A 44 11.32 -3.87 2.51
CA LEU A 44 11.70 -2.68 3.25
C LEU A 44 12.94 -2.02 2.62
N ASN A 45 12.75 -0.84 2.05
CA ASN A 45 13.82 0.09 1.68
C ASN A 45 13.25 1.53 1.63
N GLU A 46 14.14 2.53 1.59
CA GLU A 46 13.77 3.94 1.64
C GLU A 46 12.82 4.36 0.50
N ARG A 47 13.10 3.90 -0.73
CA ARG A 47 12.26 4.18 -1.90
C ARG A 47 10.82 3.68 -1.70
N ASN A 48 10.66 2.46 -1.20
CA ASN A 48 9.35 1.87 -0.97
C ASN A 48 8.61 2.51 0.20
N VAL A 49 9.33 2.99 1.23
CA VAL A 49 8.73 3.79 2.32
C VAL A 49 8.14 5.08 1.77
N ILE A 50 8.89 5.80 0.92
CA ILE A 50 8.43 7.06 0.31
C ILE A 50 7.20 6.81 -0.55
N GLU A 51 7.22 5.75 -1.37
CA GLU A 51 6.12 5.41 -2.26
C GLU A 51 4.83 5.07 -1.48
N PHE A 52 4.91 4.19 -0.48
CA PHE A 52 3.73 3.84 0.33
C PHE A 52 3.21 5.03 1.15
N LYS A 53 4.09 5.93 1.63
CA LYS A 53 3.66 7.18 2.28
C LYS A 53 2.91 8.10 1.32
N ARG A 54 3.41 8.29 0.09
CA ARG A 54 2.74 9.07 -0.96
C ARG A 54 1.34 8.52 -1.26
N ILE A 55 1.22 7.20 -1.44
CA ILE A 55 -0.07 6.53 -1.68
C ILE A 55 -1.01 6.71 -0.48
N CYS A 56 -0.52 6.61 0.75
CA CYS A 56 -1.33 6.87 1.94
C CYS A 56 -1.90 8.29 1.97
N GLU A 57 -1.07 9.29 1.67
CA GLU A 57 -1.53 10.68 1.60
C GLU A 57 -2.57 10.86 0.52
N GLU A 58 -2.40 10.24 -0.64
CA GLU A 58 -3.40 10.27 -1.71
C GLU A 58 -4.73 9.65 -1.25
N ILE A 59 -4.71 8.47 -0.64
CA ILE A 59 -5.92 7.82 -0.10
C ILE A 59 -6.64 8.73 0.90
N ARG A 60 -5.88 9.35 1.83
CA ARG A 60 -6.42 10.24 2.86
C ARG A 60 -7.02 11.52 2.27
N LYS A 61 -6.47 12.05 1.17
CA LYS A 61 -7.04 13.22 0.46
C LYS A 61 -8.45 12.95 -0.07
N PHE A 62 -8.78 11.70 -0.37
CA PHE A 62 -10.12 11.30 -0.83
C PHE A 62 -11.00 10.73 0.30
N GLY A 63 -10.66 11.02 1.56
CA GLY A 63 -11.44 10.59 2.73
C GLY A 63 -11.26 9.11 3.11
N GLY A 64 -10.29 8.42 2.52
CA GLY A 64 -9.93 7.05 2.87
C GLY A 64 -9.05 6.97 4.12
N LYS A 65 -8.88 5.74 4.62
CA LYS A 65 -7.95 5.40 5.70
C LYS A 65 -6.81 4.58 5.12
N ALA A 66 -5.58 4.89 5.50
CA ALA A 66 -4.42 4.16 5.04
C ALA A 66 -3.31 4.15 6.10
N GLU A 67 -2.63 3.03 6.22
CA GLU A 67 -1.52 2.82 7.15
C GLU A 67 -0.38 2.05 6.47
N VAL A 68 0.85 2.37 6.86
CA VAL A 68 2.05 1.62 6.47
C VAL A 68 2.63 0.98 7.70
N ILE A 69 2.73 -0.34 7.67
CA ILE A 69 3.23 -1.15 8.78
C ILE A 69 4.56 -1.77 8.35
N LYS A 70 5.58 -1.67 9.19
CA LYS A 70 6.80 -2.47 9.04
C LYS A 70 6.54 -3.83 9.68
N GLY A 71 6.70 -4.89 8.92
CA GLY A 71 6.45 -6.26 9.34
C GLY A 71 7.55 -7.20 8.91
N VAL A 72 7.50 -8.41 9.46
CA VAL A 72 8.41 -9.51 9.12
C VAL A 72 7.59 -10.63 8.51
N LYS A 73 8.09 -11.23 7.42
CA LYS A 73 7.48 -12.46 6.88
C LYS A 73 7.89 -13.66 7.74
N VAL A 74 6.93 -14.26 8.43
CA VAL A 74 7.08 -15.57 9.08
C VAL A 74 6.51 -16.62 8.12
N VAL A 75 7.34 -17.55 7.68
CA VAL A 75 6.99 -18.62 6.73
C VAL A 75 6.96 -19.96 7.43
#